data_AF-A0A4V2A7G8-F1
#
_entry.id   AF-A0A4V2A7G8-F1
#
_cell.length_a   1.000
_cell.length_b   1.000
_cell.length_c   1.000
_cell.angle_alpha   90.00
_cell.angle_beta   90.00
_cell.angle_gamma   90.00
#
_symmetry.space_group_name_H-M   'P 1'
#
loop_
_entity.id
_entity.type
_entity.pdbx_description
1 polymer ?
#
loop_
_entity_poly.entity_id
_entity_poly.type
_entity_poly.pdbx_seq_one_letter_code
_entity_poly.pdbx_strand_id
1 'polypeptide(L)' 'MTKNEKILAGIGALALTGLLIFSVRRAQAKKRLKDISDEGYETAHDVLYPKKRKSYKTHYGPVLPS' A
#
# COMPACT_ATOMS: atom_id res chain seq x y z
N MET A 1 -6.76 -16.63 40.78
CA MET A 1 -6.35 -17.29 39.52
C MET A 1 -5.45 -18.47 39.82
N THR A 2 -5.79 -19.64 39.30
CA THR A 2 -4.96 -20.85 39.38
C THR A 2 -3.68 -20.68 38.53
N LYS A 3 -2.62 -21.46 38.78
CA LYS A 3 -1.38 -21.40 37.97
C LYS A 3 -1.68 -21.60 36.47
N ASN A 4 -2.64 -22.47 36.16
CA ASN A 4 -3.03 -22.79 34.80
C ASN A 4 -3.72 -21.61 34.11
N GLU A 5 -4.55 -20.85 34.81
CA GLU A 5 -5.19 -19.64 34.28
C GLU A 5 -4.15 -18.54 33.96
N LYS A 6 -3.10 -18.40 34.78
CA LYS A 6 -2.02 -17.43 34.51
C LYS A 6 -1.22 -17.81 33.27
N ILE A 7 -0.93 -19.10 33.09
CA ILE A 7 -0.24 -19.62 31.91
C ILE A 7 -1.11 -19.41 30.66
N LEU A 8 -2.40 -19.74 30.75
CA LEU A 8 -3.34 -19.59 29.63
C LEU A 8 -3.49 -18.11 29.23
N ALA A 9 -3.58 -17.20 30.21
CA ALA A 9 -3.62 -15.77 29.96
C ALA A 9 -2.33 -15.26 29.29
N GLY A 10 -1.16 -15.73 29.72
CA GLY A 10 0.12 -15.37 29.10
C GLY A 10 0.22 -15.81 27.63
N ILE A 11 -0.17 -17.05 27.34
CA ILE A 11 -0.20 -17.57 25.96
C ILE A 11 -1.21 -16.78 25.11
N GLY A 12 -2.40 -16.50 25.65
CA GLY A 12 -3.42 -15.72 24.97
C GLY A 12 -2.95 -14.32 24.61
N ALA A 13 -2.25 -13.63 25.53
CA ALA A 13 -1.70 -12.30 25.28
C ALA A 13 -0.64 -12.31 24.16
N LEU A 14 0.24 -13.30 24.13
CA LEU A 14 1.24 -13.46 23.07
C LEU A 14 0.60 -13.74 21.72
N ALA A 15 -0.39 -14.64 21.67
CA ALA A 15 -1.11 -14.96 20.46
C ALA A 15 -1.85 -13.74 19.88
N LEU A 16 -2.56 -12.98 20.72
CA LEU A 16 -3.25 -11.75 20.32
C LEU A 16 -2.29 -10.71 19.78
N THR A 17 -1.15 -10.51 20.44
CA THR A 17 -0.13 -9.55 20.00
C THR A 17 0.44 -9.94 18.63
N GLY A 18 0.76 -11.22 18.44
CA GLY A 18 1.22 -11.74 17.15
C GLY A 18 0.19 -11.53 16.03
N LEU A 19 -1.09 -11.78 16.32
CA LEU A 19 -2.18 -11.63 15.37
C LEU A 19 -2.39 -10.16 14.97
N LEU A 20 -2.33 -9.24 15.94
CA LEU A 20 -2.38 -7.80 15.70
C LEU A 20 -1.24 -7.35 14.78
N ILE A 21 0.01 -7.70 15.10
CA ILE A 21 1.18 -7.34 14.27
C ILE A 21 1.03 -7.89 12.85
N PHE A 22 0.63 -9.17 12.71
CA PHE A 22 0.43 -9.79 11.40
C PHE A 22 -0.64 -9.07 10.57
N SER A 23 -1.78 -8.74 11.18
CA SER A 23 -2.88 -8.05 10.50
C SER A 23 -2.46 -6.68 9.96
N VAL A 24 -1.75 -5.88 10.76
CA VAL A 24 -1.24 -4.56 10.37
C VAL A 24 -0.26 -4.68 9.20
N ARG A 25 0.70 -5.61 9.29
CA ARG A 25 1.68 -5.84 8.23
C ARG A 25 0.99 -6.28 6.93
N ARG A 26 -0.03 -7.14 7.02
CA ARG A 26 -0.80 -7.59 5.86
C ARG A 26 -1.58 -6.44 5.20
N ALA A 27 -2.17 -5.55 6.00
CA ALA A 27 -2.89 -4.39 5.46
C ALA A 27 -1.95 -3.43 4.72
N GLN A 28 -0.78 -3.14 5.28
CA GLN A 28 0.22 -2.29 4.62
C GLN A 28 0.76 -2.92 3.34
N ALA A 29 1.03 -4.23 3.34
CA ALA A 29 1.46 -4.94 2.14
C ALA A 29 0.38 -4.88 1.05
N LYS A 30 -0.89 -5.11 1.40
CA LYS A 30 -2.00 -4.97 0.45
C LYS A 30 -2.10 -3.57 -0.15
N LYS A 31 -1.95 -2.53 0.66
CA LYS A 31 -1.97 -1.14 0.19
C LYS A 31 -0.85 -0.92 -0.83
N ARG A 32 0.38 -1.32 -0.50
CA ARG A 32 1.53 -1.18 -1.40
C ARG A 32 1.36 -1.98 -2.70
N LEU A 33 0.84 -3.20 -2.63
CA LEU A 33 0.57 -4.00 -3.84
C LEU A 33 -0.49 -3.32 -4.72
N LYS A 34 -1.51 -2.72 -4.12
CA LYS A 34 -2.53 -1.97 -4.84
C LYS A 34 -1.93 -0.73 -5.51
N ASP A 35 -1.13 0.05 -4.79
CA ASP A 35 -0.49 1.24 -5.33
C ASP A 35 0.41 0.87 -6.53
N ILE A 36 1.19 -0.22 -6.43
CA ILE A 36 2.02 -0.73 -7.54
C ILE A 36 1.16 -1.19 -8.73
N SER A 37 0.04 -1.87 -8.49
CA SER A 37 -0.84 -2.30 -9.59
C SER A 37 -1.49 -1.10 -10.29
N ASP A 38 -1.86 -0.08 -9.53
CA ASP A 38 -2.48 1.14 -10.05
C ASP A 38 -1.45 1.96 -10.86
N GLU A 39 -0.23 2.16 -10.34
CA GLU A 39 0.90 2.78 -11.07
C GLU A 39 1.28 2.00 -12.33
N GLY A 40 1.30 0.67 -12.24
CA GLY A 40 1.52 -0.22 -13.38
C GLY A 40 0.47 -0.07 -14.47
N TYR A 41 -0.79 0.21 -14.10
CA TYR A 41 -1.88 0.46 -15.05
C TYR A 41 -1.73 1.82 -15.75
N GLU A 42 -1.33 2.86 -15.02
CA GLU A 42 -1.07 4.19 -15.59
C GLU A 42 0.09 4.15 -16.59
N THR A 43 1.17 3.44 -16.25
CA THR A 43 2.35 3.28 -17.11
C THR A 43 2.13 2.27 -18.25
N ALA A 44 1.26 1.27 -18.09
CA ALA A 44 0.97 0.29 -19.12
C ALA A 44 0.48 0.94 -20.42
N HIS A 45 -0.31 2.01 -20.34
CA HIS A 45 -0.78 2.71 -21.53
C HIS A 45 0.38 3.34 -22.33
N ASP A 46 1.39 3.87 -21.66
CA ASP A 46 2.54 4.52 -22.29
C ASP A 46 3.53 3.49 -22.87
N VAL A 47 3.63 2.30 -22.25
CA VAL A 47 4.40 1.14 -22.78
C VAL A 47 3.71 0.48 -23.97
N LEU A 48 2.38 0.31 -23.92
CA LEU A 48 1.61 -0.35 -24.98
C LEU A 48 1.36 0.56 -26.19
N TYR A 49 1.31 1.87 -25.99
CA TYR A 49 1.07 2.85 -27.06
C TYR A 49 2.13 3.96 -27.11
N PRO A 50 3.43 3.62 -27.27
CA PRO A 50 4.53 4.58 -27.13
C PRO A 50 4.52 5.69 -28.21
N LYS A 51 3.79 5.48 -29.31
CA LYS A 51 3.69 6.43 -30.44
C LYS A 51 2.42 7.28 -30.43
N LYS A 52 1.45 7.02 -29.55
CA LYS A 52 0.28 7.89 -29.40
C LYS A 52 0.72 9.08 -28.55
N ARG A 53 1.22 10.14 -29.21
CA ARG A 53 1.47 11.42 -28.55
C ARG A 53 0.18 11.89 -27.88
N LYS A 54 0.07 11.72 -26.55
CA LYS A 54 -0.92 12.45 -25.77
C LYS A 54 -0.63 13.94 -26.00
N SER A 55 -1.51 14.64 -26.72
CA SER A 55 -1.48 16.09 -26.78
C SER A 55 -1.95 16.63 -25.42
N TYR A 56 -1.13 16.45 -24.38
CA TYR A 56 -1.34 17.16 -23.14
C TYR A 56 -0.85 18.59 -23.37
N LYS A 57 -1.79 19.49 -23.64
CA LYS A 57 -1.62 20.94 -23.45
C LYS A 57 -1.52 21.25 -21.94
N THR A 58 -0.60 20.62 -21.23
CA THR A 58 -0.24 21.02 -19.87
C THR A 58 1.15 21.60 -19.95
N HIS A 59 1.22 22.92 -20.10
CA HIS A 59 2.45 23.66 -19.84
C HIS A 59 2.82 23.42 -18.38
N TYR A 60 3.91 22.70 -18.14
CA TYR A 60 4.57 22.65 -16.84
C TYR A 60 5.74 23.64 -16.87
N GLY A 61 5.56 24.79 -16.22
CA GLY A 61 6.59 25.82 -16.06
C GLY A 61 5.98 27.12 -15.51
N PRO A 62 6.75 27.96 -14.80
CA PRO A 62 6.25 29.24 -14.32
C PRO A 62 5.90 30.13 -15.53
N VAL A 63 4.60 30.43 -15.69
CA VAL A 63 4.13 31.45 -16.62
C VAL A 63 4.42 32.82 -16.01
N LEU A 64 5.35 33.56 -16.61
CA LEU A 64 5.54 34.97 -16.27
C LEU A 64 4.36 35.76 -16.86
N PRO A 65 3.60 36.50 -16.03
CA PRO A 65 2.56 37.39 -16.55
C PRO A 65 3.20 38.55 -17.31
N SER A 66 2.61 38.87 -18.47
CA SER A 66 2.90 40.07 -19.26
C SER A 66 2.30 41.32 -18.62
#